data_AF-A0A242DL19-F1
#
_entry.id   AF-A0A242DL19-F1
#
_cell.length_a   1.000
_cell.length_b   1.000
_cell.length_c   1.000
_cell.angle_alpha   90.00
_cell.angle_beta   90.00
_cell.angle_gamma   90.00
#
_symmetry.space_group_name_H-M   'P 1'
#
loop_
_entity.id
_entity.type
_entity.pdbx_description
1 polymer ?
#
loop_
_entity_poly.entity_id
_entity_poly.type
_entity_poly.pdbx_seq_one_letter_code
_entity_poly.pdbx_strand_id
1 'polypeptide(L)'
;MEQTNNSKLRTEYNQKIIETEQQIDVLTHTKRQLQDLSELLEGDLMRDLRNLQNLNQELVSGGNREASWFQEDLTDRQRKLKQYLQQKNQEFNQECFSMTEQLNEERIQFQEERNKLPWD
;
A
#
# COMPACT_ATOMS: atom_id res chain seq x y z
N MET A 1 -19.72 -6.92 -43.73
CA MET A 1 -18.56 -6.10 -43.30
C MET A 1 -18.76 -5.53 -41.90
N GLU A 2 -19.95 -5.02 -41.56
CA GLU A 2 -20.27 -4.50 -40.22
C GLU A 2 -20.25 -5.55 -39.10
N GLN A 3 -20.83 -6.75 -39.31
CA GLN A 3 -20.74 -7.85 -38.33
C GLN A 3 -19.30 -8.23 -37.96
N THR A 4 -18.40 -8.25 -38.96
CA THR A 4 -16.97 -8.53 -38.75
C THR A 4 -16.29 -7.41 -37.97
N ASN A 5 -16.80 -6.18 -38.07
CA ASN A 5 -16.30 -5.03 -37.32
C ASN A 5 -16.78 -5.05 -35.87
N ASN A 6 -18.05 -5.35 -35.63
CA ASN A 6 -18.63 -5.50 -34.29
C ASN A 6 -17.97 -6.66 -33.53
N SER A 7 -17.68 -7.78 -34.20
CA SER A 7 -16.96 -8.91 -33.62
C SER A 7 -15.55 -8.52 -33.17
N LYS A 8 -14.80 -7.75 -33.99
CA LYS A 8 -13.46 -7.26 -33.62
C LYS A 8 -13.52 -6.32 -32.41
N LEU A 9 -14.44 -5.36 -32.41
CA LEU A 9 -14.63 -4.43 -31.29
C LEU A 9 -14.98 -5.16 -29.98
N ARG A 10 -15.82 -6.21 -30.04
CA ARG A 10 -16.09 -7.05 -28.86
C ARG A 10 -14.83 -7.74 -28.34
N THR A 11 -13.99 -8.27 -29.23
CA THR A 11 -12.71 -8.88 -28.85
C THR A 11 -11.79 -7.86 -28.21
N GLU A 12 -11.69 -6.65 -28.76
CA GLU A 12 -10.89 -5.56 -28.18
C GLU A 12 -11.37 -5.16 -26.78
N TYR A 13 -12.69 -4.99 -26.58
CA TYR A 13 -13.21 -4.67 -25.25
C TYR A 13 -13.02 -5.82 -24.26
N ASN A 14 -13.18 -7.08 -24.68
CA ASN A 14 -12.87 -8.22 -23.83
C ASN A 14 -11.40 -8.23 -23.40
N GLN A 15 -10.49 -7.92 -24.33
CA GLN A 15 -9.07 -7.82 -24.03
C GLN A 15 -8.79 -6.71 -23.00
N LYS A 16 -9.38 -5.51 -23.19
CA LYS A 16 -9.26 -4.40 -22.23
C LYS A 16 -9.79 -4.77 -20.84
N ILE A 17 -10.94 -5.45 -20.75
CA ILE A 17 -11.52 -5.92 -19.49
C ILE A 17 -10.53 -6.85 -18.76
N ILE A 18 -9.97 -7.83 -19.49
CA ILE A 18 -9.02 -8.79 -18.93
C ILE A 18 -7.75 -8.07 -18.46
N GLU A 19 -7.23 -7.13 -19.24
CA GLU A 19 -6.04 -6.35 -18.87
C GLU A 19 -6.28 -5.53 -17.60
N THR A 20 -7.43 -4.87 -17.47
CA THR A 20 -7.79 -4.11 -16.28
C THR A 20 -7.98 -5.02 -15.05
N GLU A 21 -8.60 -6.19 -15.21
CA GLU A 21 -8.72 -7.20 -14.15
C GLU A 21 -7.35 -7.68 -13.66
N GLN A 22 -6.43 -7.96 -14.59
CA GLN A 22 -5.05 -8.33 -14.26
C GLN A 22 -4.30 -7.21 -13.53
N GLN A 23 -4.50 -5.96 -13.92
CA GLN A 23 -3.89 -4.81 -13.22
C GLN A 23 -4.40 -4.70 -11.78
N ILE A 24 -5.70 -4.90 -11.55
CA ILE A 24 -6.29 -4.93 -10.20
C ILE A 24 -5.68 -6.07 -9.36
N ASP A 25 -5.52 -7.26 -9.95
CA ASP A 25 -4.91 -8.41 -9.26
C ASP A 25 -3.45 -8.14 -8.87
N VAL A 26 -2.66 -7.60 -9.79
CA VAL A 26 -1.26 -7.23 -9.55
C VAL A 26 -1.16 -6.16 -8.46
N LEU A 27 -2.00 -5.12 -8.53
CA LEU A 27 -2.04 -4.06 -7.52
C LEU A 27 -2.40 -4.63 -6.15
N THR A 28 -3.42 -5.49 -6.08
CA THR A 28 -3.86 -6.12 -4.83
C THR A 28 -2.78 -7.01 -4.22
N HIS A 29 -2.10 -7.80 -5.05
CA HIS A 29 -1.01 -8.67 -4.60
C HIS A 29 0.19 -7.86 -4.09
N THR A 30 0.63 -6.89 -4.89
CA THR A 30 1.77 -6.02 -4.56
C THR A 30 1.49 -5.21 -3.29
N LYS A 31 0.26 -4.71 -3.13
CA LYS A 31 -0.19 -4.03 -1.92
C LYS A 31 0.01 -4.90 -0.68
N ARG A 32 -0.44 -6.15 -0.70
CA ARG A 32 -0.29 -7.08 0.44
C ARG A 32 1.19 -7.32 0.76
N GLN A 33 2.02 -7.58 -0.25
CA GLN A 33 3.46 -7.79 -0.05
C GLN A 33 4.13 -6.58 0.59
N LEU A 34 3.79 -5.37 0.15
CA LEU A 34 4.34 -4.14 0.73
C LEU A 34 3.83 -3.90 2.16
N GLN A 35 2.58 -4.23 2.46
CA GLN A 35 2.04 -4.17 3.82
C GLN A 35 2.79 -5.12 4.75
N ASP A 36 2.97 -6.38 4.36
CA ASP A 36 3.69 -7.39 5.15
C ASP A 36 5.14 -6.94 5.44
N LEU A 37 5.83 -6.41 4.42
CA LEU A 37 7.19 -5.88 4.57
C LEU A 37 7.23 -4.64 5.48
N SER A 38 6.25 -3.75 5.37
CA SER A 38 6.14 -2.56 6.21
C SER A 38 5.89 -2.92 7.67
N GLU A 39 5.02 -3.90 7.94
CA GLU A 39 4.74 -4.37 9.30
C GLU A 39 5.97 -5.04 9.92
N LEU A 40 6.71 -5.84 9.15
CA LEU A 40 7.96 -6.44 9.60
C LEU A 40 9.01 -5.38 9.94
N LEU A 41 9.19 -4.38 9.07
CA LEU A 41 10.12 -3.27 9.30
C LEU A 41 9.73 -2.44 10.53
N GLU A 42 8.44 -2.11 10.69
CA GLU A 42 7.95 -1.40 11.88
C GLU A 42 8.21 -2.22 13.15
N GLY A 43 7.95 -3.53 13.11
CA GLY A 43 8.23 -4.45 14.21
C GLY A 43 9.70 -4.48 14.61
N ASP A 44 10.60 -4.59 13.63
CA ASP A 44 12.05 -4.58 13.84
C ASP A 44 12.53 -3.25 14.43
N LEU A 45 12.10 -2.12 13.87
CA LEU A 45 12.46 -0.79 14.37
C LEU A 45 11.97 -0.56 15.80
N MET A 46 10.74 -0.98 16.11
CA MET A 46 10.18 -0.84 17.45
C MET A 46 10.88 -1.73 18.48
N ARG A 47 11.32 -2.92 18.07
CA ARG A 47 12.16 -3.80 18.91
C ARG A 47 13.52 -3.16 19.18
N ASP A 48 14.18 -2.63 18.16
CA ASP A 48 15.51 -2.04 18.29
C ASP A 48 15.48 -0.76 19.14
N LEU A 49 14.46 0.08 18.97
CA LEU A 49 14.25 1.26 19.82
C LEU A 49 14.01 0.87 21.30
N ARG A 50 13.26 -0.21 21.56
CA ARG A 50 13.09 -0.71 22.93
C ARG A 50 14.41 -1.22 23.52
N ASN A 51 15.23 -1.91 22.72
CA ASN A 51 16.55 -2.35 23.15
C ASN A 51 17.45 -1.16 23.50
N LEU A 52 17.43 -0.11 22.68
CA LEU A 52 18.16 1.13 22.96
C LEU A 52 17.67 1.82 24.24
N GLN A 53 16.35 1.88 24.47
CA GLN A 53 15.79 2.41 25.70
C GLN A 53 16.25 1.62 26.94
N ASN A 54 16.29 0.28 26.86
CA ASN A 54 16.76 -0.56 27.95
C ASN A 54 18.25 -0.33 28.24
N LEU A 55 19.10 -0.34 27.20
CA LEU A 55 20.54 -0.08 27.34
C LEU A 55 20.80 1.31 27.93
N ASN A 56 20.03 2.30 27.50
CA ASN A 56 20.19 3.66 27.97
C ASN A 56 19.69 3.81 29.44
N GLN A 57 18.65 3.07 29.82
CA GLN A 57 18.20 2.99 31.21
C GLN A 57 19.24 2.33 32.12
N GLU A 58 19.94 1.28 31.64
CA GLU A 58 21.07 0.67 32.35
C GLU A 58 22.19 1.70 32.59
N LEU A 59 22.55 2.48 31.58
CA LEU A 59 23.55 3.57 31.72
C LEU A 59 23.13 4.63 32.75
N VAL A 60 21.85 5.04 32.73
CA VAL A 60 21.31 5.98 33.72
C VAL A 60 21.42 5.39 35.13
N SER A 61 21.03 4.13 35.31
CA SER A 61 21.14 3.46 36.62
C SER A 61 22.59 3.31 37.11
N GLY A 62 23.54 3.23 36.18
CA GLY A 62 24.99 3.24 36.45
C GLY A 62 25.57 4.62 36.78
N GLY A 63 24.74 5.66 36.84
CA GLY A 63 25.14 7.02 37.21
C GLY A 63 25.53 7.92 36.05
N ASN A 64 25.32 7.49 34.79
CA ASN A 64 25.55 8.33 33.62
C ASN A 64 24.42 9.35 33.46
N ARG A 65 24.71 10.63 33.76
CA ARG A 65 23.73 11.73 33.65
C ARG A 65 23.42 12.15 32.21
N GLU A 66 24.35 11.94 31.28
CA GLU A 66 24.12 12.25 29.85
C GLU A 66 23.12 11.26 29.25
N ALA A 67 23.13 10.01 29.71
CA ALA A 67 22.17 8.98 29.31
C ALA A 67 20.70 9.40 29.59
N SER A 68 20.44 10.20 30.63
CA SER A 68 19.08 10.69 30.90
C SER A 68 18.55 11.59 29.78
N TRP A 69 19.38 12.44 29.21
CA TRP A 69 19.00 13.28 28.06
C TRP A 69 18.71 12.44 26.82
N PHE A 70 19.54 11.42 26.56
CA PHE A 70 19.31 10.48 25.46
C PHE A 70 18.00 9.69 25.61
N GLN A 71 17.52 9.49 26.85
CA GLN A 71 16.28 8.75 27.09
C GLN A 71 15.04 9.52 26.60
N GLU A 72 15.01 10.82 26.87
CA GLU A 72 13.93 11.70 26.42
C GLU A 72 13.93 11.83 24.89
N ASP A 73 15.12 12.01 24.28
CA ASP A 73 15.27 12.06 22.81
C ASP A 73 14.83 10.75 22.15
N LEU A 74 15.24 9.58 22.69
CA LEU A 74 14.81 8.28 22.19
C LEU A 74 13.28 8.10 22.24
N THR A 75 12.66 8.56 23.32
CA THR A 75 11.20 8.48 23.49
C THR A 75 10.48 9.36 22.48
N ASP A 76 10.95 10.58 22.25
CA ASP A 76 10.38 11.48 21.25
C ASP A 76 10.57 10.95 19.82
N ARG A 77 11.75 10.43 19.50
CA ARG A 77 12.03 9.78 18.20
C ARG A 77 11.12 8.58 17.95
N GLN A 78 10.93 7.72 18.95
CA GLN A 78 10.02 6.59 18.84
C GLN A 78 8.58 7.05 18.54
N ARG A 79 8.11 8.06 19.26
CA ARG A 79 6.77 8.64 19.02
C ARG A 79 6.64 9.20 17.60
N LYS A 80 7.62 9.98 17.15
CA LYS A 80 7.64 10.57 15.80
C LYS A 80 7.69 9.51 14.71
N LEU A 81 8.53 8.50 14.86
CA LEU A 81 8.63 7.39 13.92
C LEU A 81 7.31 6.65 13.81
N LYS A 82 6.68 6.32 14.94
CA LYS A 82 5.38 5.64 14.95
C LYS A 82 4.31 6.46 14.23
N GLN A 83 4.21 7.75 14.53
CA GLN A 83 3.26 8.65 13.86
C GLN A 83 3.51 8.73 12.36
N TYR A 84 4.77 8.85 11.96
CA TYR A 84 5.18 8.89 10.56
C TYR A 84 4.81 7.61 9.81
N LEU A 85 5.12 6.44 10.37
CA LEU A 85 4.77 5.14 9.76
C LEU A 85 3.26 4.96 9.64
N GLN A 86 2.50 5.32 10.68
CA GLN A 86 1.04 5.28 10.65
C GLN A 86 0.47 6.17 9.55
N GLN A 87 0.97 7.41 9.43
CA GLN A 87 0.55 8.34 8.39
C GLN A 87 0.88 7.77 6.99
N LYS A 88 2.10 7.28 6.79
CA LYS A 88 2.52 6.74 5.49
C LYS A 88 1.75 5.50 5.08
N ASN A 89 1.43 4.63 6.03
CA ASN A 89 0.59 3.47 5.77
C ASN A 89 -0.85 3.89 5.38
N GLN A 90 -1.41 4.93 6.03
CA GLN A 90 -2.71 5.48 5.64
C GLN A 90 -2.70 6.08 4.22
N GLU A 91 -1.70 6.90 3.90
CA GLU A 91 -1.52 7.50 2.57
C GLU A 91 -1.42 6.41 1.49
N PHE A 92 -0.54 5.42 1.70
CA PHE A 92 -0.38 4.28 0.80
C PHE A 92 -1.68 3.49 0.57
N ASN A 93 -2.44 3.23 1.64
CA ASN A 93 -3.71 2.51 1.53
C ASN A 93 -4.76 3.30 0.74
N GLN A 94 -4.81 4.62 0.91
CA GLN A 94 -5.72 5.49 0.19
C GLN A 94 -5.37 5.58 -1.29
N GLU A 95 -4.08 5.66 -1.63
CA GLU A 95 -3.62 5.66 -3.02
C GLU A 95 -3.98 4.34 -3.72
N CYS A 96 -3.70 3.20 -3.08
CA CYS A 96 -4.07 1.89 -3.63
C CYS A 96 -5.59 1.73 -3.79
N PHE A 97 -6.37 2.22 -2.82
CA PHE A 97 -7.83 2.21 -2.90
C PHE A 97 -8.32 3.03 -4.10
N SER A 98 -7.85 4.28 -4.21
CA SER A 98 -8.24 5.18 -5.30
C SER A 98 -7.90 4.59 -6.67
N MET A 99 -6.71 4.01 -6.81
CA MET A 99 -6.28 3.38 -8.06
C MET A 99 -7.10 2.13 -8.40
N THR A 100 -7.46 1.33 -7.40
CA THR A 100 -8.33 0.16 -7.60
C THR A 100 -9.73 0.58 -8.06
N GLU A 101 -10.29 1.64 -7.47
CA GLU A 101 -11.59 2.17 -7.86
C GLU A 101 -11.58 2.72 -9.29
N GLN A 102 -10.54 3.45 -9.69
CA GLN A 102 -10.37 3.92 -11.06
C GLN A 102 -10.35 2.76 -12.07
N LEU A 103 -9.57 1.72 -11.79
CA LEU A 103 -9.54 0.52 -12.64
C LEU A 103 -10.88 -0.22 -12.66
N ASN A 104 -11.60 -0.27 -11.53
CA ASN A 104 -12.95 -0.83 -11.48
C ASN A 104 -13.93 -0.05 -12.37
N GLU A 105 -13.89 1.27 -12.32
CA GLU A 105 -14.71 2.15 -13.15
C GLU A 105 -14.41 1.94 -14.64
N GLU A 106 -13.13 1.90 -15.03
CA GLU A 106 -12.70 1.61 -16.41
C GLU A 106 -13.20 0.25 -16.88
N ARG A 107 -13.06 -0.79 -16.05
CA ARG A 107 -13.55 -2.14 -16.36
C ARG A 107 -15.06 -2.14 -16.61
N ILE A 108 -15.82 -1.45 -15.76
CA ILE A 108 -17.29 -1.33 -15.90
C ILE A 108 -17.63 -0.60 -17.20
N GLN A 109 -16.95 0.50 -17.51
CA GLN A 109 -17.15 1.22 -18.77
C GLN A 109 -16.88 0.34 -20.00
N PHE A 110 -15.78 -0.43 -20.01
CA PHE A 110 -15.51 -1.37 -21.10
C PHE A 110 -16.58 -2.46 -21.24
N GLN A 111 -17.11 -2.95 -20.12
CA GLN A 111 -18.23 -3.90 -20.12
C GLN A 111 -19.50 -3.28 -20.71
N GLU A 112 -19.83 -2.06 -20.32
CA GLU A 112 -20.99 -1.34 -20.85
C GLU A 112 -20.87 -1.07 -22.36
N GLU A 113 -19.72 -0.55 -22.81
CA GLU A 113 -19.46 -0.27 -24.24
C GLU A 113 -19.52 -1.55 -25.08
N ARG A 114 -18.95 -2.65 -24.60
CA ARG A 114 -19.07 -3.96 -25.24
C ARG A 114 -20.52 -4.43 -25.34
N ASN A 115 -21.31 -4.21 -24.28
CA ASN A 115 -22.69 -4.66 -24.21
C ASN A 115 -23.62 -3.85 -25.13
N LYS A 116 -23.27 -2.60 -25.46
CA LYS A 116 -23.98 -1.76 -26.43
C LYS A 116 -23.80 -2.20 -27.88
N LEU A 117 -22.78 -2.99 -28.19
CA LEU A 117 -22.56 -3.48 -29.54
C LEU A 117 -23.72 -4.40 -29.97
N PRO A 118 -24.24 -4.29 -31.21
CA PRO A 118 -25.19 -5.24 -31.77
C PRO A 118 -24.57 -6.64 -31.95
N TRP A 119 -25.38 -7.69 -31.87
CA TRP A 119 -24.95 -9.06 -32.22
C TRP A 119 -25.17 -9.36 -33.71
N ASP A 120 -26.02 -8.55 -34.33
CA ASP A 120 -26.54 -8.60 -35.69
C ASP A 120 -25.67 -7.81 -36.68
#